data_AF-A0A813DLG7-F1
#
_entry.id   AF-A0A813DLG7-F1
#
_cell.length_a   1.000
_cell.length_b   1.000
_cell.length_c   1.000
_cell.angle_alpha   90.00
_cell.angle_beta   90.00
_cell.angle_gamma   90.00
#
_symmetry.space_group_name_H-M   'P 1'
#
loop_
_entity.id
_entity.type
_entity.pdbx_description
1 polymer ?
#
loop_
_entity_poly.entity_id
_entity_poly.type
_entity_poly.pdbx_seq_one_letter_code
_entity_poly.pdbx_strand_id
1 'polypeptide(L)'
;MIKFFEKVGAQSDECKLVNDFVVESVAEVVLGLTSDAPAVLRKAPQLPSCVLVSWEHMVMDGTLTFYRRLYAWSKLVRVWSCMRSSDALGAHADKLSLTADGLHGVIMQSKTSGKTKKVAVLHFHVAVDSWLSEKGWLSTGFALSQQGGATGRRCLLTLPTEDESALTDIEPSFMQSCAASRHLMASAKTVVSGLVMPDGAEVCWKSTDIPLLMPGVQTYWQEHSDRAFLSTCGRAIDISKEDCDMAGRWGAKDSQSYVRVSKQVTLQTQAKVAAAIRNAGAEDVLMEEDMLCELERFLLGRSWDKQLVSEQLTRLRSMRAAAAVVTGPDNVTPSPITPVSCSGEELVNEPLSEGSWVISLARGGREQTLHRIGSCYRVPGLHYLRYSILDESEMDLEYGITATYDKVCADCFPKGIRKSDIGGDSSSVDASSDSSSDTD
;
A
#
# COMPACT_ATOMS: atom_id res chain seq x y z
N MET A 1 -5.65 31.13 -11.75
CA MET A 1 -6.72 31.66 -10.88
C MET A 1 -6.30 31.68 -9.41
N ILE A 2 -5.80 30.58 -8.81
CA ILE A 2 -5.34 30.56 -7.41
C ILE A 2 -4.19 31.56 -7.13
N LYS A 3 -3.11 31.57 -7.94
CA LYS A 3 -2.01 32.55 -7.84
C LYS A 3 -2.48 34.02 -7.84
N PHE A 4 -3.58 34.31 -8.54
CA PHE A 4 -4.16 35.66 -8.56
C PHE A 4 -4.80 36.01 -7.22
N PHE A 5 -5.60 35.10 -6.66
CA PHE A 5 -6.23 35.30 -5.35
C PHE A 5 -5.22 35.37 -4.21
N GLU A 6 -4.13 34.59 -4.25
CA GLU A 6 -3.05 34.68 -3.25
C GLU A 6 -2.31 36.00 -3.31
N LYS A 7 -2.04 36.49 -4.53
CA LYS A 7 -1.37 37.77 -4.76
C LYS A 7 -2.26 38.95 -4.33
N VAL A 8 -3.55 38.89 -4.63
CA VAL A 8 -4.53 39.93 -4.24
C VAL A 8 -4.82 39.87 -2.74
N GLY A 9 -4.81 38.67 -2.15
CA GLY A 9 -5.03 38.45 -0.72
C GLY A 9 -3.82 38.69 0.18
N ALA A 10 -2.67 39.09 -0.39
CA ALA A 10 -1.42 39.36 0.33
C ALA A 10 -1.03 38.24 1.33
N GLN A 11 -1.28 36.98 0.96
CA GLN A 11 -0.94 35.84 1.80
C GLN A 11 0.58 35.77 2.00
N SER A 12 1.01 35.51 3.24
CA SER A 12 2.40 35.21 3.55
C SER A 12 2.86 33.99 2.74
N ASP A 13 4.16 33.88 2.45
CA ASP A 13 4.68 32.76 1.65
C ASP A 13 4.37 31.40 2.26
N GLU A 14 4.28 31.31 3.58
CA GLU A 14 3.91 30.12 4.35
C GLU A 14 2.44 29.69 4.15
N CYS A 15 1.56 30.63 3.78
CA CYS A 15 0.12 30.41 3.59
C CYS A 15 -0.28 30.25 2.11
N LYS A 16 0.68 30.28 1.18
CA LYS A 16 0.41 30.09 -0.25
C LYS A 16 0.13 28.62 -0.55
N LEU A 17 -1.05 28.37 -1.11
CA LEU A 17 -1.45 27.07 -1.66
C LEU A 17 -0.67 26.75 -2.94
N VAL A 18 -0.32 27.75 -3.74
CA VAL A 18 0.51 27.56 -4.93
C VAL A 18 1.98 27.66 -4.59
N ASN A 19 2.56 26.50 -4.33
CA ASN A 19 4.01 26.30 -4.28
C ASN A 19 4.48 25.47 -5.49
N ASP A 20 5.79 25.31 -5.63
CA ASP A 20 6.39 24.57 -6.74
C ASP A 20 5.86 23.12 -6.81
N PHE A 21 5.60 22.49 -5.67
CA PHE A 21 5.01 21.15 -5.60
C PHE A 21 3.62 21.08 -6.24
N VAL A 22 2.74 22.03 -5.96
CA VAL A 22 1.38 22.07 -6.52
C VAL A 22 1.42 22.38 -8.01
N VAL A 23 2.31 23.29 -8.44
CA VAL A 23 2.49 23.60 -9.87
C VAL A 23 2.92 22.37 -10.66
N GLU A 24 3.95 21.66 -10.18
CA GLU A 24 4.46 20.47 -10.86
C GLU A 24 3.47 19.31 -10.83
N SER A 25 2.74 19.12 -9.72
CA SER A 25 1.69 18.11 -9.63
C SER A 25 0.55 18.36 -10.62
N VAL A 26 0.17 19.63 -10.84
CA VAL A 26 -0.83 20.00 -11.85
C VAL A 26 -0.28 19.80 -13.26
N ALA A 27 0.96 20.18 -13.52
CA ALA A 27 1.62 19.95 -14.80
C ALA A 27 1.65 18.46 -15.17
N GLU A 28 1.93 17.58 -14.20
CA GLU A 28 1.86 16.13 -14.34
C GLU A 28 0.47 15.66 -14.79
N VAL A 29 -0.59 16.10 -14.10
CA VAL A 29 -1.98 15.72 -14.43
C VAL A 29 -2.35 16.18 -15.84
N VAL A 30 -1.96 17.41 -16.22
CA VAL A 30 -2.21 17.93 -17.57
C VAL A 30 -1.50 17.08 -18.62
N LEU A 31 -0.21 16.77 -18.42
CA LEU A 31 0.56 15.93 -19.33
C LEU A 31 -0.04 14.53 -19.49
N GLY A 32 -0.50 13.92 -18.39
CA GLY A 32 -1.18 12.63 -18.41
C GLY A 32 -2.49 12.63 -19.20
N LEU A 33 -3.21 13.76 -19.22
CA LEU A 33 -4.45 13.93 -19.98
C LEU A 33 -4.21 14.23 -21.47
N THR A 34 -3.05 14.79 -21.84
CA THR A 34 -2.72 15.18 -23.22
C THR A 34 -1.99 14.10 -24.04
N SER A 35 -1.65 12.96 -23.45
CA SER A 35 -0.88 11.91 -24.12
C SER A 35 -1.79 10.96 -24.92
N ASP A 36 -1.87 11.15 -26.24
CA ASP A 36 -2.51 10.22 -27.20
C ASP A 36 -1.68 8.95 -27.50
N ALA A 37 -0.55 8.75 -26.81
CA ALA A 37 0.30 7.58 -27.02
C ALA A 37 -0.36 6.28 -26.49
N PRO A 38 -0.23 5.14 -27.21
CA PRO A 38 -0.71 3.86 -26.72
C PRO A 38 -0.11 3.55 -25.34
N ALA A 39 -0.95 3.13 -24.39
CA ALA A 39 -0.51 2.76 -23.06
C ALA A 39 0.37 1.51 -23.10
N VAL A 40 1.68 1.70 -23.25
CA VAL A 40 2.66 0.64 -22.93
C VAL A 40 2.50 0.35 -21.44
N LEU A 41 2.33 -0.93 -21.08
CA LEU A 41 2.36 -1.41 -19.69
C LEU A 41 3.74 -1.09 -19.07
N ARG A 42 3.94 0.16 -18.63
CA ARG A 42 5.14 0.57 -17.90
C ARG A 42 5.06 -0.02 -16.50
N LYS A 43 6.07 -0.81 -16.15
CA LYS A 43 6.28 -1.26 -14.78
C LYS A 43 6.60 -0.05 -13.90
N ALA A 44 6.17 -0.06 -12.65
CA ALA A 44 6.50 1.01 -11.71
C ALA A 44 8.03 1.06 -11.53
N PRO A 45 8.65 2.26 -11.59
CA PRO A 45 10.10 2.38 -11.45
C PRO A 45 10.55 2.00 -10.05
N GLN A 46 11.73 1.38 -9.94
CA GLN A 46 12.34 1.11 -8.65
C GLN A 46 12.75 2.41 -7.94
N LEU A 47 12.66 2.42 -6.61
CA LEU A 47 13.19 3.52 -5.81
C LEU A 47 14.72 3.46 -5.81
N PRO A 48 15.44 4.60 -5.89
CA PRO A 48 16.88 4.61 -5.69
C PRO A 48 17.21 4.38 -4.21
N SER A 49 18.28 3.63 -3.95
CA SER A 49 18.80 3.32 -2.61
C SER A 49 19.06 4.56 -1.76
N CYS A 50 19.51 5.66 -2.37
CA CYS A 50 19.73 6.93 -1.66
C CYS A 50 18.45 7.53 -1.06
N VAL A 51 17.26 7.26 -1.62
CA VAL A 51 15.98 7.67 -1.03
C VAL A 51 15.70 6.86 0.24
N LEU A 52 15.98 5.56 0.23
CA LEU A 52 15.84 4.72 1.43
C LEU A 52 16.81 5.19 2.52
N VAL A 53 18.06 5.48 2.19
CA VAL A 53 19.04 6.07 3.13
C VAL A 53 18.51 7.38 3.72
N SER A 54 17.97 8.28 2.90
CA SER A 54 17.38 9.52 3.43
C SER A 54 16.20 9.23 4.36
N TRP A 55 15.33 8.27 4.05
CA TRP A 55 14.19 7.94 4.90
C TRP A 55 14.63 7.29 6.21
N GLU A 56 15.66 6.46 6.19
CA GLU A 56 16.26 5.90 7.40
C GLU A 56 16.71 7.02 8.35
N HIS A 57 17.43 8.03 7.83
CA HIS A 57 17.79 9.24 8.57
C HIS A 57 16.57 10.01 9.08
N MET A 58 15.52 10.15 8.26
CA MET A 58 14.27 10.83 8.69
C MET A 58 13.57 10.09 9.84
N VAL A 59 13.62 8.76 9.90
CA VAL A 59 13.07 8.02 11.05
C VAL A 59 13.83 8.35 12.34
N MET A 60 15.16 8.47 12.23
CA MET A 60 16.05 8.75 13.36
C MET A 60 16.06 10.22 13.79
N ASP A 61 15.70 11.14 12.90
CA ASP A 61 15.74 12.58 13.14
C ASP A 61 14.66 13.05 14.13
N GLY A 62 15.06 13.32 15.36
CA GLY A 62 14.19 13.83 16.42
C GLY A 62 13.70 15.27 16.23
N THR A 63 14.21 16.00 15.22
CA THR A 63 13.74 17.35 14.88
C THR A 63 12.51 17.34 13.97
N LEU A 64 12.24 16.21 13.30
CA LEU A 64 11.04 16.04 12.49
C LEU A 64 9.81 15.72 13.35
N THR A 65 8.64 16.09 12.83
CA THR A 65 7.35 15.79 13.46
C THR A 65 7.15 14.29 13.62
N PHE A 66 6.37 13.90 14.63
CA PHE A 66 6.01 12.51 14.88
C PHE A 66 5.49 11.83 13.61
N TYR A 67 4.56 12.48 12.90
CA TYR A 67 3.98 11.92 11.69
C TYR A 67 5.00 11.71 10.56
N ARG A 68 5.90 12.68 10.30
CA ARG A 68 6.90 12.54 9.21
C ARG A 68 7.83 11.35 9.45
N ARG A 69 8.29 11.19 10.69
CA ARG A 69 9.15 10.07 11.08
C ARG A 69 8.43 8.73 10.92
N LEU A 70 7.18 8.65 11.39
CA LEU A 70 6.37 7.45 11.26
C LEU A 70 6.00 7.15 9.80
N TYR A 71 5.75 8.18 8.98
CA TYR A 71 5.48 8.05 7.56
C TYR A 71 6.71 7.49 6.82
N ALA A 72 7.91 8.03 7.08
CA ALA A 72 9.17 7.50 6.52
C ALA A 72 9.38 6.03 6.88
N TRP A 73 9.15 5.66 8.15
CA TRP A 73 9.22 4.27 8.59
C TRP A 73 8.20 3.39 7.88
N SER A 74 6.95 3.84 7.74
CA SER A 74 5.90 3.09 7.04
C SER A 74 6.26 2.83 5.58
N LYS A 75 6.91 3.79 4.91
CA LYS A 75 7.41 3.65 3.53
C LYS A 75 8.55 2.64 3.45
N LEU A 76 9.52 2.69 4.37
CA LEU A 76 10.59 1.69 4.45
C LEU A 76 10.04 0.28 4.70
N VAL A 77 9.07 0.12 5.61
CA VAL A 77 8.40 -1.17 5.84
C VAL A 77 7.74 -1.66 4.55
N ARG A 78 7.01 -0.81 3.83
CA ARG A 78 6.37 -1.17 2.56
C ARG A 78 7.36 -1.60 1.49
N VAL A 79 8.49 -0.90 1.39
CA VAL A 79 9.57 -1.20 0.45
C VAL A 79 10.19 -2.56 0.74
N TRP A 80 10.69 -2.76 1.95
CA TRP A 80 11.35 -4.01 2.33
C TRP A 80 10.42 -5.21 2.32
N SER A 81 9.14 -5.01 2.61
CA SER A 81 8.15 -6.08 2.58
C SER A 81 7.40 -6.22 1.25
N CYS A 82 7.76 -5.48 0.20
CA CYS A 82 7.10 -5.52 -1.12
C CYS A 82 5.57 -5.32 -1.07
N MET A 83 5.10 -4.49 -0.14
CA MET A 83 3.66 -4.25 0.03
C MET A 83 3.10 -3.45 -1.14
N ARG A 84 1.88 -3.82 -1.58
CA ARG A 84 1.08 -2.92 -2.40
C ARG A 84 0.57 -1.77 -1.53
N SER A 85 0.20 -0.67 -2.17
CA SER A 85 -0.42 0.48 -1.50
C SER A 85 -1.70 0.08 -0.75
N SER A 86 -2.51 -0.83 -1.31
CA SER A 86 -3.69 -1.39 -0.64
C SER A 86 -3.35 -2.34 0.51
N ASP A 87 -2.17 -3.00 0.48
CA ASP A 87 -1.75 -3.88 1.57
C ASP A 87 -1.44 -3.04 2.83
N ALA A 88 -0.99 -1.79 2.68
CA ALA A 88 -0.72 -0.89 3.81
C ALA A 88 -1.99 -0.49 4.58
N LEU A 89 -3.12 -0.40 3.87
CA LEU A 89 -4.43 -0.17 4.49
C LEU A 89 -4.94 -1.40 5.26
N GLY A 90 -4.59 -2.61 4.81
CA GLY A 90 -4.95 -3.86 5.48
C GLY A 90 -3.93 -4.33 6.53
N ALA A 91 -2.80 -3.65 6.68
CA ALA A 91 -1.77 -4.04 7.63
C ALA A 91 -2.05 -3.41 8.99
N HIS A 92 -2.65 -4.19 9.89
CA HIS A 92 -3.11 -3.70 11.17
C HIS A 92 -1.94 -3.42 12.13
N ALA A 93 -1.94 -2.25 12.77
CA ALA A 93 -0.89 -1.85 13.70
C ALA A 93 -0.87 -2.71 14.97
N ASP A 94 -2.03 -3.20 15.43
CA ASP A 94 -2.15 -4.10 16.59
C ASP A 94 -1.62 -5.52 16.33
N LYS A 95 -1.35 -5.87 15.07
CA LYS A 95 -0.78 -7.16 14.67
C LYS A 95 0.70 -7.07 14.33
N LEU A 96 1.35 -5.96 14.64
CA LEU A 96 2.79 -5.80 14.48
C LEU A 96 3.52 -6.36 15.69
N SER A 97 4.58 -7.13 15.45
CA SER A 97 5.51 -7.56 16.49
C SER A 97 6.95 -7.44 16.01
N LEU A 98 7.83 -6.96 16.89
CA LEU A 98 9.26 -6.88 16.63
C LEU A 98 9.97 -7.97 17.44
N THR A 99 10.67 -8.85 16.74
CA THR A 99 11.44 -9.96 17.31
C THR A 99 12.92 -9.83 16.93
N ALA A 100 13.77 -10.73 17.45
CA ALA A 100 15.21 -10.69 17.18
C ALA A 100 15.57 -10.85 15.68
N ASP A 101 14.72 -11.48 14.89
CA ASP A 101 14.89 -11.65 13.45
C ASP A 101 14.27 -10.51 12.61
N GLY A 102 13.49 -9.62 13.23
CA GLY A 102 12.93 -8.44 12.57
C GLY A 102 11.46 -8.18 12.89
N LEU A 103 10.83 -7.33 12.08
CA LEU A 103 9.42 -6.96 12.19
C LEU A 103 8.55 -8.02 11.50
N HIS A 104 7.48 -8.42 12.17
CA HIS A 104 6.41 -9.23 11.64
C HIS A 104 5.11 -8.44 11.66
N GLY A 105 4.28 -8.64 10.64
CA GLY A 105 2.93 -8.12 10.62
C GLY A 105 1.98 -8.95 9.79
N VAL A 106 0.71 -8.61 9.92
CA VAL A 106 -0.39 -9.29 9.24
C VAL A 106 -1.15 -8.28 8.39
N ILE A 107 -1.34 -8.62 7.12
CA ILE A 107 -2.24 -7.92 6.20
C ILE A 107 -3.56 -8.69 6.20
N MET A 108 -4.58 -8.06 6.76
CA MET A 108 -5.96 -8.52 6.74
C MET A 108 -6.58 -8.06 5.43
N GLN A 109 -6.59 -8.92 4.42
CA GLN A 109 -7.30 -8.62 3.17
C GLN A 109 -8.78 -9.00 3.29
N SER A 110 -9.66 -8.01 3.35
CA SER A 110 -11.08 -8.22 3.06
C SER A 110 -11.31 -8.16 1.55
N LYS A 111 -10.90 -9.20 0.81
CA LYS A 111 -11.39 -9.42 -0.56
C LYS A 111 -12.39 -10.58 -0.53
N THR A 112 -13.64 -10.24 -0.24
CA THR A 112 -14.80 -11.15 -0.27
C THR A 112 -15.22 -11.44 -1.70
N SER A 113 -14.94 -12.65 -2.20
CA SER A 113 -15.73 -13.28 -3.25
C SER A 113 -16.14 -14.69 -2.80
N GLY A 114 -17.37 -14.77 -2.27
CA GLY A 114 -18.06 -16.02 -1.91
C GLY A 114 -18.20 -16.24 -0.40
N LYS A 115 -19.42 -16.64 0.01
CA LYS A 115 -19.86 -17.03 1.38
C LYS A 115 -19.07 -18.22 1.99
N THR A 116 -17.90 -18.55 1.44
CA THR A 116 -17.08 -19.71 1.82
C THR A 116 -15.57 -19.47 1.70
N LYS A 117 -15.10 -18.28 1.30
CA LYS A 117 -13.66 -18.00 1.25
C LYS A 117 -13.17 -17.39 2.56
N LYS A 118 -12.28 -18.12 3.22
CA LYS A 118 -11.54 -17.68 4.41
C LYS A 118 -10.93 -16.30 4.13
N VAL A 119 -11.01 -15.39 5.10
CA VAL A 119 -10.19 -14.17 5.12
C VAL A 119 -8.75 -14.59 4.86
N ALA A 120 -8.17 -14.13 3.75
CA ALA A 120 -6.80 -14.44 3.41
C ALA A 120 -5.91 -13.57 4.32
N VAL A 121 -5.48 -14.17 5.42
CA VAL A 121 -4.45 -13.61 6.30
C VAL A 121 -3.12 -13.75 5.57
N LEU A 122 -2.54 -12.62 5.16
CA LEU A 122 -1.20 -12.60 4.58
C LEU A 122 -0.22 -12.11 5.63
N HIS A 123 0.90 -12.79 5.75
CA HIS A 123 1.99 -12.36 6.62
C HIS A 123 3.01 -11.55 5.83
N PHE A 124 3.60 -10.54 6.47
CA PHE A 124 4.78 -9.86 5.96
C PHE A 124 5.86 -9.81 7.03
N HIS A 125 7.10 -9.63 6.55
CA HIS A 125 8.29 -9.65 7.36
C HIS A 125 9.27 -8.58 6.85
N VAL A 126 10.01 -7.97 7.77
CA VAL A 126 11.16 -7.09 7.47
C VAL A 126 12.30 -7.50 8.39
N ALA A 127 13.42 -7.95 7.82
CA ALA A 127 14.56 -8.41 8.60
C ALA A 127 15.21 -7.28 9.39
N VAL A 128 15.72 -7.59 10.57
CA VAL A 128 16.52 -6.64 11.38
C VAL A 128 17.73 -6.09 10.61
N ASP A 129 18.27 -6.86 9.66
CA ASP A 129 19.41 -6.48 8.82
C ASP A 129 19.02 -5.67 7.57
N SER A 130 17.74 -5.31 7.42
CA SER A 130 17.21 -4.51 6.30
C SER A 130 17.48 -3.01 6.47
N TRP A 131 18.74 -2.64 6.70
CA TRP A 131 19.17 -1.25 6.87
C TRP A 131 20.30 -0.92 5.90
N LEU A 132 20.36 0.33 5.44
CA LEU A 132 21.40 0.80 4.52
C LEU A 132 22.42 1.69 5.23
N SER A 133 21.95 2.59 6.09
CA SER A 133 22.76 3.53 6.85
C SER A 133 22.43 3.50 8.35
N GLU A 134 21.15 3.50 8.73
CA GLU A 134 20.73 3.61 10.13
C GLU A 134 20.20 2.29 10.68
N LYS A 135 21.06 1.46 11.29
CA LYS A 135 20.66 0.15 11.86
C LYS A 135 19.46 0.22 12.81
N GLY A 136 19.24 1.36 13.48
CA GLY A 136 18.16 1.59 14.43
C GLY A 136 16.80 1.99 13.82
N TRP A 137 16.68 2.18 12.50
CA TRP A 137 15.45 2.72 11.89
C TRP A 137 14.22 1.85 12.16
N LEU A 138 14.38 0.52 12.08
CA LEU A 138 13.26 -0.42 12.19
C LEU A 138 12.66 -0.44 13.59
N SER A 139 13.51 -0.50 14.62
CA SER A 139 13.10 -0.51 16.02
C SER A 139 12.58 0.85 16.47
N THR A 140 13.23 1.94 16.04
CA THR A 140 12.79 3.31 16.35
C THR A 140 11.41 3.59 15.79
N GLY A 141 11.17 3.28 14.52
CA GLY A 141 9.85 3.50 13.94
C GLY A 141 8.78 2.52 14.43
N PHE A 142 9.15 1.30 14.84
CA PHE A 142 8.22 0.42 15.54
C PHE A 142 7.75 1.04 16.86
N ALA A 143 8.68 1.62 17.64
CA ALA A 143 8.33 2.34 18.87
C ALA A 143 7.42 3.55 18.60
N LEU A 144 7.69 4.33 17.53
CA LEU A 144 6.80 5.43 17.09
C LEU A 144 5.40 4.91 16.72
N SER A 145 5.31 3.76 16.04
CA SER A 145 4.03 3.14 15.68
C SER A 145 3.22 2.72 16.91
N GLN A 146 3.89 2.23 17.96
CA GLN A 146 3.25 1.92 19.24
C GLN A 146 2.78 3.19 19.96
N GLN A 147 3.61 4.25 19.96
CA GLN A 147 3.26 5.56 20.53
C GLN A 147 2.02 6.17 19.85
N GLY A 148 1.87 5.99 18.53
CA GLY A 148 0.72 6.48 17.76
C GLY A 148 -0.59 5.72 17.97
N GLY A 149 -0.65 4.80 18.93
CA GLY A 149 -1.83 3.96 19.18
C GLY A 149 -1.88 2.76 18.24
N ALA A 150 -1.32 1.63 18.68
CA ALA A 150 -1.43 0.36 17.94
C ALA A 150 -2.82 -0.26 18.05
N THR A 151 -3.44 -0.20 19.23
CA THR A 151 -4.73 -0.83 19.52
C THR A 151 -5.85 -0.23 18.67
N GLY A 152 -6.54 -1.06 17.90
CA GLY A 152 -7.71 -0.66 17.08
C GLY A 152 -7.37 -0.02 15.74
N ARG A 153 -6.10 0.36 15.49
CA ARG A 153 -5.67 0.97 14.22
C ARG A 153 -5.47 -0.10 13.14
N ARG A 154 -6.40 -0.14 12.18
CA ARG A 154 -6.52 -1.19 11.16
C ARG A 154 -5.58 -1.03 9.97
N CYS A 155 -4.78 0.03 9.92
CA CYS A 155 -3.79 0.28 8.87
C CYS A 155 -2.43 0.68 9.46
N LEU A 156 -1.38 0.66 8.64
CA LEU A 156 -0.04 1.06 9.11
C LEU A 156 0.03 2.55 9.45
N LEU A 157 -0.80 3.37 8.82
CA LEU A 157 -0.79 4.81 8.98
C LEU A 157 -2.15 5.42 8.62
N THR A 158 -2.71 6.18 9.56
CA THR A 158 -3.90 7.03 9.37
C THR A 158 -3.49 8.47 9.08
N LEU A 159 -4.46 9.34 8.79
CA LEU A 159 -4.18 10.77 8.61
C LEU A 159 -3.64 11.40 9.91
N PRO A 160 -2.72 12.37 9.81
CA PRO A 160 -2.20 13.07 10.97
C PRO A 160 -3.22 14.07 11.51
N THR A 161 -3.00 14.51 12.76
CA THR A 161 -3.53 15.79 13.23
C THR A 161 -2.93 16.97 12.46
N GLU A 162 -3.55 18.14 12.51
CA GLU A 162 -3.10 19.33 11.76
C GLU A 162 -1.65 19.73 12.10
N ASP A 163 -1.22 19.53 13.34
CA ASP A 163 0.12 19.80 13.85
C ASP A 163 1.11 18.63 13.66
N GLU A 164 0.70 17.55 13.00
CA GLU A 164 1.50 16.34 12.76
C GLU A 164 2.03 15.65 14.05
N SER A 165 1.48 15.99 15.23
CA SER A 165 1.94 15.48 16.52
C SER A 165 1.34 14.11 16.89
N ALA A 166 0.19 13.76 16.30
CA ALA A 166 -0.51 12.52 16.54
C ALA A 166 -1.19 11.97 15.27
N LEU A 167 -1.71 10.75 15.38
CA LEU A 167 -2.56 10.12 14.38
C LEU A 167 -4.04 10.35 14.70
N THR A 168 -4.85 10.50 13.67
CA THR A 168 -6.31 10.40 13.74
C THR A 168 -6.77 8.95 13.56
N ASP A 169 -8.06 8.71 13.68
CA ASP A 169 -8.73 7.44 13.36
C ASP A 169 -9.14 7.33 11.87
N ILE A 170 -8.83 8.34 11.06
CA ILE A 170 -9.28 8.44 9.67
C ILE A 170 -8.26 7.77 8.73
N GLU A 171 -8.71 6.76 7.99
CA GLU A 171 -7.91 6.12 6.96
C GLU A 171 -7.70 7.07 5.76
N PRO A 172 -6.46 7.16 5.23
CA PRO A 172 -6.20 8.01 4.07
C PRO A 172 -6.81 7.40 2.81
N SER A 173 -7.45 8.25 1.99
CA SER A 173 -7.76 7.90 0.61
C SER A 173 -6.48 7.62 -0.19
N PHE A 174 -6.62 6.95 -1.33
CA PHE A 174 -5.51 6.71 -2.24
C PHE A 174 -4.82 8.01 -2.67
N MET A 175 -5.59 9.06 -2.99
CA MET A 175 -5.03 10.34 -3.41
C MET A 175 -4.28 11.06 -2.28
N GLN A 176 -4.77 10.98 -1.05
CA GLN A 176 -4.07 11.52 0.11
C GLN A 176 -2.76 10.76 0.37
N SER A 177 -2.77 9.43 0.18
CA SER A 177 -1.55 8.61 0.27
C SER A 177 -0.52 9.05 -0.76
N CYS A 178 -0.91 9.18 -2.04
CA CYS A 178 -0.04 9.65 -3.11
C CYS A 178 0.55 11.04 -2.82
N ALA A 179 -0.27 11.97 -2.32
CA ALA A 179 0.18 13.31 -1.97
C ALA A 179 1.21 13.28 -0.84
N ALA A 180 0.94 12.51 0.22
CA ALA A 180 1.85 12.37 1.35
C ALA A 180 3.17 11.67 0.97
N SER A 181 3.13 10.64 0.11
CA SER A 181 4.37 10.00 -0.40
C SER A 181 5.22 10.99 -1.19
N ARG A 182 4.61 11.80 -2.07
CA ARG A 182 5.35 12.80 -2.84
C ARG A 182 5.91 13.90 -1.94
N HIS A 183 5.17 14.32 -0.92
CA HIS A 183 5.65 15.28 0.08
C HIS A 183 6.85 14.73 0.85
N LEU A 184 6.80 13.47 1.28
CA LEU A 184 7.92 12.79 1.93
C LEU A 184 9.15 12.74 1.00
N MET A 185 8.97 12.35 -0.26
CA MET A 185 10.07 12.30 -1.23
C MET A 185 10.68 13.67 -1.51
N ALA A 186 9.86 14.72 -1.63
CA ALA A 186 10.34 16.09 -1.80
C ALA A 186 11.11 16.59 -0.56
N SER A 187 10.79 16.06 0.62
CA SER A 187 11.47 16.36 1.89
C SER A 187 12.75 15.54 2.11
N ALA A 188 13.06 14.59 1.23
CA ALA A 188 14.26 13.78 1.33
C ALA A 188 15.52 14.65 1.14
N LYS A 189 16.52 14.40 1.97
CA LYS A 189 17.77 15.18 2.06
C LYS A 189 18.95 14.32 1.61
N THR A 190 19.98 14.95 1.03
CA THR A 190 21.23 14.23 0.76
C THR A 190 21.89 13.84 2.08
N VAL A 191 22.52 12.68 2.10
CA VAL A 191 23.20 12.11 3.28
C VAL A 191 24.65 11.84 2.90
N VAL A 192 25.58 12.46 3.61
CA VAL A 192 27.02 12.29 3.34
C VAL A 192 27.63 11.38 4.40
N SER A 193 28.52 10.48 3.99
CA SER A 193 29.38 9.78 4.92
C SER A 193 30.43 10.76 5.47
N GLY A 194 30.58 10.83 6.79
CA GLY A 194 31.54 11.73 7.44
C GLY A 194 32.97 11.45 6.99
N LEU A 195 33.73 12.52 6.74
CA LEU A 195 35.18 12.45 6.56
C LEU A 195 35.85 11.83 7.80
N VAL A 196 36.87 11.01 7.57
CA VAL A 196 37.72 10.41 8.61
C VAL A 196 38.27 11.51 9.51
N MET A 197 37.90 11.47 10.80
CA MET A 197 38.57 12.28 11.81
C MET A 197 40.00 11.75 12.01
N PRO A 198 41.02 12.61 12.23
CA PRO A 198 42.42 12.18 12.39
C PRO A 198 42.68 11.17 13.51
N ASP A 199 41.70 10.95 14.40
CA ASP A 199 41.76 10.08 15.59
C ASP A 199 41.17 8.68 15.38
N GLY A 200 40.63 8.38 14.19
CA GLY A 200 40.06 7.06 13.89
C GLY A 200 38.65 6.81 14.44
N ALA A 201 37.92 7.85 14.84
CA ALA A 201 36.51 7.72 15.22
C ALA A 201 35.60 7.38 14.01
N GLU A 202 34.56 6.58 14.28
CA GLU A 202 33.64 5.99 13.28
C GLU A 202 33.03 6.99 12.29
N VAL A 203 32.82 6.50 11.07
CA VAL A 203 32.12 7.20 9.99
C VAL A 203 30.66 7.41 10.37
N CYS A 204 30.33 8.58 10.87
CA CYS A 204 28.95 8.99 11.09
C CYS A 204 28.37 9.52 9.77
N TRP A 205 27.33 8.86 9.28
CA TRP A 205 26.48 9.39 8.22
C TRP A 205 25.71 10.59 8.74
N LYS A 206 25.69 11.68 7.99
CA LYS A 206 24.97 12.89 8.37
C LYS A 206 24.05 13.35 7.25
N SER A 207 22.78 13.47 7.57
CA SER A 207 21.83 14.20 6.74
C SER A 207 22.28 15.66 6.61
N THR A 208 22.16 16.20 5.41
CA THR A 208 22.50 17.59 5.07
C THR A 208 21.22 18.40 4.87
N ASP A 209 21.31 19.73 4.78
CA ASP A 209 20.15 20.55 4.42
C ASP A 209 19.90 20.66 2.91
N ILE A 210 20.64 19.89 2.10
CA ILE A 210 20.49 19.89 0.65
C ILE A 210 19.40 18.88 0.26
N PRO A 211 18.36 19.28 -0.50
CA PRO A 211 17.35 18.36 -0.99
C PRO A 211 17.95 17.30 -1.92
N LEU A 212 17.57 16.03 -1.69
CA LEU A 212 17.96 14.91 -2.54
C LEU A 212 17.35 15.02 -3.94
N LEU A 213 16.11 15.50 -4.01
CA LEU A 213 15.35 15.66 -5.24
C LEU A 213 15.05 17.14 -5.49
N MET A 214 15.25 17.61 -6.71
CA MET A 214 14.72 18.89 -7.16
C MET A 214 13.18 18.84 -7.17
N PRO A 215 12.48 19.94 -6.86
CA PRO A 215 11.02 19.98 -6.86
C PRO A 215 10.43 19.50 -8.20
N GLY A 216 9.59 18.47 -8.14
CA GLY A 216 8.93 17.88 -9.31
C GLY A 216 9.52 16.52 -9.73
N VAL A 217 10.78 16.25 -9.40
CA VAL A 217 11.43 14.96 -9.71
C VAL A 217 10.73 13.79 -9.01
N GLN A 218 10.19 14.01 -7.81
CA GLN A 218 9.44 13.01 -7.05
C GLN A 218 8.20 12.46 -7.77
N THR A 219 7.69 13.16 -8.80
CA THR A 219 6.52 12.71 -9.59
C THR A 219 6.83 11.52 -10.51
N TYR A 220 8.11 11.18 -10.69
CA TYR A 220 8.51 9.99 -11.46
C TYR A 220 8.08 8.68 -10.79
N TRP A 221 8.16 8.62 -9.45
CA TRP A 221 7.78 7.43 -8.70
C TRP A 221 6.31 7.46 -8.29
N GLN A 222 5.73 6.26 -8.19
CA GLN A 222 4.33 6.07 -7.85
C GLN A 222 4.20 5.27 -6.55
N GLU A 223 2.99 5.22 -5.99
CA GLU A 223 2.70 4.41 -4.80
C GLU A 223 3.04 2.92 -4.96
N HIS A 224 3.14 2.41 -6.19
CA HIS A 224 3.54 1.04 -6.48
C HIS A 224 5.06 0.84 -6.64
N SER A 225 5.84 1.93 -6.70
CA SER A 225 7.31 1.88 -6.78
C SER A 225 7.93 1.21 -5.56
N ASP A 226 7.29 1.31 -4.40
CA ASP A 226 7.75 0.65 -3.17
C ASP A 226 7.95 -0.86 -3.36
N ARG A 227 7.02 -1.48 -4.09
CA ARG A 227 7.00 -2.93 -4.32
C ARG A 227 8.09 -3.39 -5.31
N ALA A 228 8.58 -2.49 -6.16
CA ALA A 228 9.53 -2.85 -7.21
C ALA A 228 10.95 -3.03 -6.68
N PHE A 229 11.32 -2.31 -5.61
CA PHE A 229 12.69 -2.21 -5.11
C PHE A 229 13.35 -3.58 -4.86
N LEU A 230 12.83 -4.35 -3.89
CA LEU A 230 13.51 -5.57 -3.42
C LEU A 230 13.64 -6.61 -4.53
N SER A 231 12.61 -6.78 -5.37
CA SER A 231 12.68 -7.72 -6.49
C SER A 231 13.69 -7.31 -7.55
N THR A 232 13.76 -6.03 -7.90
CA THR A 232 14.68 -5.56 -8.94
C THR A 232 16.11 -5.65 -8.42
N CYS A 233 16.35 -5.15 -7.20
CA CYS A 233 17.65 -5.24 -6.54
C CYS A 233 18.10 -6.69 -6.34
N GLY A 234 17.21 -7.55 -5.85
CA GLY A 234 17.53 -8.97 -5.66
C GLY A 234 17.92 -9.66 -6.96
N ARG A 235 17.23 -9.35 -8.08
CA ARG A 235 17.59 -9.89 -9.39
C ARG A 235 18.91 -9.34 -9.93
N ALA A 236 19.24 -8.08 -9.62
CA ALA A 236 20.52 -7.47 -10.01
C ALA A 236 21.72 -8.13 -9.30
N ILE A 237 21.52 -8.66 -8.08
CA ILE A 237 22.55 -9.37 -7.30
C ILE A 237 22.42 -10.90 -7.35
N ASP A 238 21.86 -11.43 -8.44
CA ASP A 238 21.71 -12.86 -8.71
C ASP A 238 20.92 -13.70 -7.68
N ILE A 239 20.03 -13.08 -6.89
CA ILE A 239 19.04 -13.83 -6.10
C ILE A 239 18.03 -14.47 -7.05
N SER A 240 17.72 -15.77 -6.84
CA SER A 240 16.83 -16.54 -7.70
C SER A 240 15.48 -15.85 -7.92
N LYS A 241 14.86 -16.10 -9.08
CA LYS A 241 13.54 -15.54 -9.37
C LYS A 241 12.50 -16.04 -8.35
N GLU A 242 12.63 -17.30 -7.95
CA GLU A 242 11.77 -17.97 -6.99
C GLU A 242 11.83 -17.30 -5.62
N ASP A 243 13.02 -16.95 -5.13
CA ASP A 243 13.20 -16.27 -3.84
C ASP A 243 12.67 -14.83 -3.88
N CYS A 244 12.91 -14.10 -4.98
CA CYS A 244 12.35 -12.77 -5.19
C CYS A 244 10.81 -12.80 -5.27
N ASP A 245 10.26 -13.77 -6.00
CA ASP A 245 8.82 -13.98 -6.12
C ASP A 245 8.20 -14.29 -4.75
N MET A 246 8.87 -15.13 -3.95
CA MET A 246 8.46 -15.47 -2.59
C MET A 246 8.49 -14.24 -1.67
N ALA A 247 9.57 -13.47 -1.69
CA ALA A 247 9.72 -12.26 -0.87
C ALA A 247 8.65 -11.21 -1.18
N GLY A 248 8.32 -11.00 -2.47
CA GLY A 248 7.26 -10.06 -2.84
C GLY A 248 5.88 -10.65 -3.06
N ARG A 249 5.68 -11.92 -2.69
CA ARG A 249 4.37 -12.60 -2.75
C ARG A 249 3.76 -12.55 -4.16
N TRP A 250 4.59 -12.76 -5.19
CA TRP A 250 4.14 -12.94 -6.57
C TRP A 250 3.73 -14.39 -6.80
N GLY A 251 2.58 -14.60 -7.44
CA GLY A 251 2.14 -15.95 -7.81
C GLY A 251 1.66 -16.83 -6.64
N ALA A 252 1.34 -16.26 -5.47
CA ALA A 252 0.73 -16.96 -4.34
C ALA A 252 -0.72 -17.41 -4.67
N LYS A 253 -0.85 -18.39 -5.57
CA LYS A 253 -2.06 -19.13 -5.86
C LYS A 253 -1.88 -20.51 -5.23
N ASP A 254 -2.64 -20.78 -4.18
CA ASP A 254 -2.89 -22.12 -3.62
C ASP A 254 -1.79 -22.93 -2.92
N SER A 255 -0.54 -22.50 -2.81
CA SER A 255 0.38 -23.16 -1.87
C SER A 255 0.53 -22.32 -0.61
N GLN A 256 0.01 -22.83 0.52
CA GLN A 256 0.64 -22.65 1.82
C GLN A 256 2.03 -23.32 1.79
N SER A 257 2.89 -22.94 0.84
CA SER A 257 4.30 -23.29 0.86
C SER A 257 4.81 -22.76 2.20
N TYR A 258 5.23 -23.70 3.05
CA TYR A 258 5.53 -23.56 4.48
C TYR A 258 5.81 -22.09 4.86
N VAL A 259 4.90 -21.45 5.61
CA VAL A 259 5.03 -20.04 6.04
C VAL A 259 6.41 -19.76 6.65
N ARG A 260 7.01 -20.78 7.29
CA ARG A 260 8.39 -20.74 7.83
C ARG A 260 9.47 -20.60 6.76
N VAL A 261 9.38 -21.38 5.67
CA VAL A 261 10.33 -21.30 4.55
C VAL A 261 10.17 -19.94 3.86
N SER A 262 8.94 -19.50 3.62
CA SER A 262 8.67 -18.18 3.03
C SER A 262 9.21 -17.03 3.89
N LYS A 263 9.02 -17.10 5.21
CA LYS A 263 9.63 -16.16 6.15
C LYS A 263 11.16 -16.16 6.01
N GLN A 264 11.80 -17.31 6.12
CA GLN A 264 13.26 -17.41 6.11
C GLN A 264 13.86 -16.89 4.79
N VAL A 265 13.29 -17.29 3.65
CA VAL A 265 13.71 -16.81 2.32
C VAL A 265 13.54 -15.29 2.21
N THR A 266 12.40 -14.76 2.67
CA THR A 266 12.15 -13.30 2.66
C THR A 266 13.22 -12.54 3.45
N LEU A 267 13.48 -12.99 4.69
CA LEU A 267 14.46 -12.34 5.57
C LEU A 267 15.88 -12.41 4.99
N GLN A 268 16.27 -13.56 4.43
CA GLN A 268 17.56 -13.74 3.79
C GLN A 268 17.71 -12.88 2.53
N THR A 269 16.67 -12.77 1.70
CA THR A 269 16.66 -11.91 0.51
C THR A 269 16.85 -10.44 0.89
N GLN A 270 16.11 -9.97 1.90
CA GLN A 270 16.24 -8.59 2.41
C GLN A 270 17.66 -8.33 2.93
N ALA A 271 18.19 -9.22 3.78
CA ALA A 271 19.53 -9.09 4.34
C ALA A 271 20.63 -9.10 3.27
N LYS A 272 20.53 -9.98 2.26
CA LYS A 272 21.47 -10.04 1.14
C LYS A 272 21.46 -8.75 0.31
N VAL A 273 20.27 -8.24 -0.02
CA VAL A 273 20.15 -6.97 -0.77
C VAL A 273 20.74 -5.82 0.05
N ALA A 274 20.39 -5.71 1.33
CA ALA A 274 20.92 -4.66 2.20
C ALA A 274 22.46 -4.75 2.32
N ALA A 275 23.01 -5.95 2.53
CA ALA A 275 24.45 -6.18 2.60
C ALA A 275 25.16 -5.86 1.28
N ALA A 276 24.59 -6.26 0.14
CA ALA A 276 25.15 -5.94 -1.17
C ALA A 276 25.25 -4.43 -1.38
N ILE A 277 24.22 -3.66 -1.01
CA ILE A 277 24.22 -2.20 -1.11
C ILE A 277 25.30 -1.57 -0.21
N ARG A 278 25.39 -2.01 1.04
CA ARG A 278 26.42 -1.52 1.98
C ARG A 278 27.84 -1.82 1.50
N ASN A 279 28.03 -2.96 0.84
CA ASN A 279 29.34 -3.41 0.35
C ASN A 279 29.66 -2.93 -1.09
N ALA A 280 28.69 -2.33 -1.80
CA ALA A 280 28.80 -2.00 -3.22
C ALA A 280 29.86 -0.95 -3.54
N GLY A 281 30.26 -0.14 -2.58
CA GLY A 281 31.13 0.96 -2.89
C GLY A 281 30.42 2.02 -3.75
N ALA A 282 31.08 2.43 -4.83
CA ALA A 282 30.47 3.23 -5.90
C ALA A 282 29.87 2.37 -7.04
N GLU A 283 29.88 1.05 -6.93
CA GLU A 283 29.53 0.13 -8.03
C GLU A 283 28.03 -0.01 -8.30
N ASP A 284 27.72 -0.25 -9.59
CA ASP A 284 26.49 -0.71 -10.28
C ASP A 284 25.59 -1.78 -9.71
N VAL A 285 25.72 -2.21 -8.45
CA VAL A 285 25.25 -3.55 -8.08
C VAL A 285 23.72 -3.71 -8.16
N LEU A 286 22.96 -2.61 -8.22
CA LEU A 286 21.50 -2.60 -8.29
C LEU A 286 20.95 -2.29 -9.68
N MET A 287 21.82 -2.04 -10.66
CA MET A 287 21.44 -1.54 -11.99
C MET A 287 20.56 -0.28 -11.89
N GLU A 288 20.89 0.64 -10.97
CA GLU A 288 20.16 1.89 -10.82
C GLU A 288 20.31 2.79 -12.05
N GLU A 289 21.39 2.65 -12.82
CA GLU A 289 21.64 3.44 -14.02
C GLU A 289 20.54 3.29 -15.09
N ASP A 290 19.93 2.10 -15.23
CA ASP A 290 18.80 1.89 -16.15
C ASP A 290 17.58 2.73 -15.72
N MET A 291 17.30 2.78 -14.42
CA MET A 291 16.24 3.61 -13.86
C MET A 291 16.57 5.11 -14.02
N LEU A 292 17.83 5.51 -13.84
CA LEU A 292 18.28 6.89 -14.05
C LEU A 292 18.13 7.32 -15.52
N CYS A 293 18.39 6.42 -16.47
CA CYS A 293 18.16 6.67 -17.90
C CYS A 293 16.66 6.82 -18.22
N GLU A 294 15.79 6.08 -17.55
CA GLU A 294 14.34 6.27 -17.69
C GLU A 294 13.85 7.58 -17.04
N LEU A 295 14.42 7.95 -15.88
CA LEU A 295 14.16 9.22 -15.23
C LEU A 295 14.60 10.40 -16.12
N GLU A 296 15.77 10.32 -16.76
CA GLU A 296 16.24 11.33 -17.71
C GLU A 296 15.23 11.55 -18.83
N ARG A 297 14.78 10.47 -19.49
CA ARG A 297 13.76 10.53 -20.55
C ARG A 297 12.44 11.11 -20.04
N PHE A 298 12.05 10.76 -18.82
CA PHE A 298 10.83 11.28 -18.19
C PHE A 298 10.90 12.80 -17.96
N LEU A 299 12.03 13.30 -17.45
CA LEU A 299 12.21 14.74 -17.19
C LEU A 299 12.34 15.54 -18.48
N LEU A 300 13.17 15.07 -19.43
CA LEU A 300 13.30 15.71 -20.74
C LEU A 300 11.98 15.71 -21.53
N GLY A 301 11.19 14.63 -21.41
CA GLY A 301 9.84 14.54 -21.98
C GLY A 301 8.86 15.57 -21.40
N ARG A 302 9.16 16.14 -20.24
CA ARG A 302 8.42 17.26 -19.62
C ARG A 302 9.08 18.62 -19.84
N SER A 303 10.00 18.71 -20.80
CA SER A 303 10.69 19.95 -21.14
C SER A 303 11.53 20.54 -20.00
N TRP A 304 12.01 19.68 -19.09
CA TRP A 304 13.00 20.10 -18.09
C TRP A 304 14.30 20.55 -18.76
N ASP A 305 14.96 21.54 -18.16
CA ASP A 305 16.26 22.00 -18.62
C ASP A 305 17.32 20.89 -18.52
N LYS A 306 18.12 20.72 -19.59
CA LYS A 306 19.09 19.63 -19.69
C LYS A 306 20.18 19.70 -18.62
N GLN A 307 20.58 20.90 -18.22
CA GLN A 307 21.59 21.09 -17.18
C GLN A 307 21.01 20.66 -15.83
N LEU A 308 19.78 21.09 -15.50
CA LEU A 308 19.10 20.67 -14.27
C LEU A 308 18.89 19.15 -14.20
N VAL A 309 18.53 18.51 -15.33
CA VAL A 309 18.43 17.05 -15.41
C VAL A 309 19.79 16.41 -15.12
N SER A 310 20.87 16.88 -15.75
CA SER A 310 22.22 16.37 -15.52
C SER A 310 22.68 16.52 -14.06
N GLU A 311 22.38 17.66 -13.43
CA GLU A 311 22.67 17.94 -12.02
C GLU A 311 21.89 16.99 -11.09
N GLN A 312 20.60 16.77 -11.33
CA GLN A 312 19.78 15.84 -10.56
C GLN A 312 20.29 14.40 -10.66
N LEU A 313 20.61 13.92 -11.86
CA LEU A 313 21.13 12.56 -12.07
C LEU A 313 22.49 12.40 -11.40
N THR A 314 23.37 13.40 -11.51
CA THR A 314 24.67 13.42 -10.83
C THR A 314 24.49 13.30 -9.32
N ARG A 315 23.55 14.04 -8.73
CA ARG A 315 23.24 13.96 -7.30
C ARG A 315 22.82 12.56 -6.86
N LEU A 316 21.95 11.90 -7.63
CA LEU A 316 21.51 10.52 -7.34
C LEU A 316 22.68 9.52 -7.44
N ARG A 317 23.56 9.68 -8.44
CA ARG A 317 24.77 8.82 -8.60
C ARG A 317 25.77 9.02 -7.48
N SER A 318 26.09 10.26 -7.12
CA SER A 318 27.10 10.58 -6.09
C SER A 318 26.71 10.00 -4.72
N MET A 319 25.42 9.94 -4.44
CA MET A 319 24.88 9.37 -3.20
C MET A 319 25.02 7.84 -3.13
N ARG A 320 25.13 7.16 -4.28
CA ARG A 320 25.42 5.72 -4.31
C ARG A 320 26.83 5.42 -3.79
N ALA A 321 27.80 6.26 -4.11
CA ALA A 321 29.20 6.09 -3.70
C ALA A 321 29.45 6.30 -2.20
N ALA A 322 28.57 7.03 -1.50
CA ALA A 322 28.72 7.25 -0.07
C ALA A 322 28.49 5.96 0.75
N ALA A 323 27.70 5.01 0.23
CA ALA A 323 27.26 3.77 0.92
C ALA A 323 28.44 2.86 1.34
N ALA A 324 29.57 3.04 0.66
CA ALA A 324 30.80 2.28 0.67
C ALA A 324 31.58 2.18 1.99
N VAL A 325 31.35 3.07 2.96
CA VAL A 325 32.36 3.34 4.00
C VAL A 325 32.10 2.64 5.34
N VAL A 326 31.19 1.66 5.40
CA VAL A 326 30.88 0.96 6.67
C VAL A 326 31.67 -0.34 6.78
N THR A 327 32.78 -0.31 7.55
CA THR A 327 33.34 -1.52 8.18
C THR A 327 33.40 -1.30 9.71
N GLY A 328 32.65 -2.10 10.50
CA GLY A 328 32.67 -2.06 11.97
C GLY A 328 31.73 -3.10 12.63
N PRO A 329 32.09 -3.67 13.81
CA PRO A 329 31.83 -5.08 14.17
C PRO A 329 30.49 -5.39 14.85
N ASP A 330 30.09 -6.66 14.76
CA ASP A 330 28.84 -7.25 15.25
C ASP A 330 28.67 -7.34 16.79
N ASN A 331 27.39 -7.50 17.17
CA ASN A 331 26.79 -7.98 18.43
C ASN A 331 26.50 -7.00 19.59
N VAL A 332 25.21 -6.66 19.74
CA VAL A 332 24.56 -6.50 21.06
C VAL A 332 23.11 -7.04 21.00
N THR A 333 22.77 -7.90 21.96
CA THR A 333 21.49 -8.63 22.10
C THR A 333 20.44 -7.80 22.88
N PRO A 334 19.14 -7.76 22.48
CA PRO A 334 18.11 -7.04 23.24
C PRO A 334 17.29 -7.95 24.17
N SER A 335 16.86 -7.39 25.32
CA SER A 335 16.08 -8.05 26.38
C SER A 335 14.55 -7.86 26.22
N PRO A 336 13.69 -8.69 26.85
CA PRO A 336 12.25 -8.78 26.52
C PRO A 336 11.32 -7.97 27.46
N ILE A 337 10.15 -7.56 26.93
CA ILE A 337 9.05 -6.89 27.67
C ILE A 337 7.74 -7.68 27.49
N THR A 338 6.95 -7.77 28.57
CA THR A 338 5.69 -8.52 28.72
C THR A 338 4.42 -7.72 28.35
N PRO A 339 3.32 -8.37 27.90
CA PRO A 339 2.09 -7.70 27.42
C PRO A 339 0.95 -7.59 28.46
N VAL A 340 0.06 -6.60 28.26
CA VAL A 340 -1.21 -6.38 29.01
C VAL A 340 -2.39 -6.35 28.03
N SER A 341 -3.56 -6.89 28.42
CA SER A 341 -4.80 -6.98 27.62
C SER A 341 -5.96 -6.20 28.26
N CYS A 342 -6.91 -5.70 27.45
CA CYS A 342 -8.28 -5.34 27.87
C CYS A 342 -9.28 -5.26 26.69
N SER A 343 -10.56 -5.52 27.00
CA SER A 343 -11.75 -5.86 26.19
C SER A 343 -12.61 -4.67 25.70
N GLY A 344 -13.54 -4.90 24.75
CA GLY A 344 -14.45 -3.89 24.16
C GLY A 344 -15.94 -4.31 24.07
N GLU A 345 -16.80 -3.38 23.62
CA GLU A 345 -18.24 -3.53 23.34
C GLU A 345 -18.68 -2.72 22.08
N GLU A 346 -19.84 -3.06 21.50
CA GLU A 346 -20.30 -2.86 20.10
C GLU A 346 -21.78 -2.34 19.99
N LEU A 347 -22.21 -1.69 18.88
CA LEU A 347 -23.62 -1.25 18.60
C LEU A 347 -24.04 -1.34 17.10
N VAL A 348 -25.37 -1.47 16.82
CA VAL A 348 -26.06 -2.06 15.63
C VAL A 348 -27.05 -1.09 14.90
N ASN A 349 -27.45 -1.33 13.63
CA ASN A 349 -28.63 -0.71 12.92
C ASN A 349 -29.33 -1.67 11.90
N GLU A 350 -30.65 -1.55 11.67
CA GLU A 350 -31.59 -2.56 11.08
C GLU A 350 -31.63 -2.76 9.53
N PRO A 351 -31.98 -3.97 9.01
CA PRO A 351 -31.95 -4.34 7.58
C PRO A 351 -33.32 -4.48 6.85
N LEU A 352 -33.31 -4.32 5.51
CA LEU A 352 -34.41 -4.62 4.58
C LEU A 352 -34.75 -6.13 4.52
N SER A 353 -36.01 -6.49 4.25
CA SER A 353 -36.50 -7.87 4.24
C SER A 353 -35.91 -8.71 3.10
N GLU A 354 -35.41 -9.89 3.45
CA GLU A 354 -34.87 -10.88 2.51
C GLU A 354 -35.97 -11.40 1.57
N GLY A 355 -35.65 -11.58 0.29
CA GLY A 355 -36.57 -12.11 -0.73
C GLY A 355 -37.26 -11.06 -1.60
N SER A 356 -37.22 -9.77 -1.26
CA SER A 356 -37.84 -8.69 -2.04
C SER A 356 -37.14 -8.47 -3.40
N TRP A 357 -37.91 -8.12 -4.43
CA TRP A 357 -37.40 -7.88 -5.77
C TRP A 357 -36.98 -6.42 -5.96
N VAL A 358 -35.84 -6.20 -6.60
CA VAL A 358 -35.26 -4.86 -6.76
C VAL A 358 -34.61 -4.70 -8.12
N ILE A 359 -34.86 -3.59 -8.80
CA ILE A 359 -34.15 -3.21 -10.03
C ILE A 359 -33.07 -2.19 -9.68
N SER A 360 -31.82 -2.52 -9.99
CA SER A 360 -30.69 -1.59 -9.84
C SER A 360 -30.43 -0.80 -11.12
N LEU A 361 -30.03 0.47 -10.98
CA LEU A 361 -29.70 1.36 -12.09
C LEU A 361 -28.18 1.58 -12.15
N ALA A 362 -27.56 1.26 -13.29
CA ALA A 362 -26.12 1.47 -13.50
C ALA A 362 -25.73 2.96 -13.45
N ARG A 363 -24.47 3.24 -13.08
CA ARG A 363 -23.90 4.60 -12.99
C ARG A 363 -23.85 5.22 -14.40
N GLY A 364 -24.91 5.95 -14.75
CA GLY A 364 -25.15 6.51 -16.09
C GLY A 364 -26.57 6.30 -16.62
N GLY A 365 -27.41 5.51 -15.94
CA GLY A 365 -28.83 5.30 -16.28
C GLY A 365 -29.08 4.47 -17.54
N ARG A 366 -28.04 3.89 -18.14
CA ARG A 366 -28.11 3.16 -19.42
C ARG A 366 -28.42 1.68 -19.30
N GLU A 367 -28.51 1.13 -18.08
CA GLU A 367 -28.75 -0.30 -17.89
C GLU A 367 -29.43 -0.57 -16.54
N GLN A 368 -30.55 -1.30 -16.59
CA GLN A 368 -31.40 -1.71 -15.48
C GLN A 368 -31.28 -3.21 -15.26
N THR A 369 -30.87 -3.61 -14.05
CA THR A 369 -30.65 -5.03 -13.73
C THR A 369 -31.56 -5.49 -12.59
N LEU A 370 -32.31 -6.55 -12.84
CA LEU A 370 -33.21 -7.14 -11.84
C LEU A 370 -32.45 -8.04 -10.84
N HIS A 371 -32.76 -7.88 -9.55
CA HIS A 371 -32.22 -8.62 -8.41
C HIS A 371 -33.34 -9.12 -7.50
N ARG A 372 -33.03 -10.16 -6.71
CA ARG A 372 -33.82 -10.60 -5.55
C ARG A 372 -32.93 -10.48 -4.31
N ILE A 373 -33.36 -9.69 -3.32
CA ILE A 373 -32.60 -9.41 -2.10
C ILE A 373 -32.35 -10.74 -1.38
N GLY A 374 -31.09 -11.00 -1.01
CA GLY A 374 -30.64 -12.26 -0.39
C GLY A 374 -30.17 -13.32 -1.39
N SER A 375 -30.63 -13.28 -2.65
CA SER A 375 -30.26 -14.26 -3.68
C SER A 375 -28.94 -13.96 -4.40
N CYS A 376 -28.38 -12.75 -4.25
CA CYS A 376 -27.03 -12.44 -4.70
C CYS A 376 -26.33 -11.45 -3.74
N TYR A 377 -25.01 -11.32 -3.87
CA TYR A 377 -24.17 -10.55 -2.92
C TYR A 377 -24.40 -9.03 -2.96
N ARG A 378 -25.12 -8.53 -3.97
CA ARG A 378 -25.34 -7.10 -4.14
C ARG A 378 -26.47 -6.64 -3.23
N VAL A 379 -26.20 -5.58 -2.48
CA VAL A 379 -27.08 -5.04 -1.44
C VAL A 379 -27.46 -3.61 -1.84
N PRO A 380 -28.77 -3.31 -1.93
CA PRO A 380 -29.23 -1.96 -2.18
C PRO A 380 -28.68 -0.98 -1.13
N GLY A 381 -28.20 0.19 -1.56
CA GLY A 381 -27.60 1.20 -0.66
C GLY A 381 -26.11 1.00 -0.33
N LEU A 382 -25.56 -0.20 -0.51
CA LEU A 382 -24.12 -0.48 -0.34
C LEU A 382 -23.42 -0.68 -1.69
N HIS A 383 -24.01 -1.51 -2.55
CA HIS A 383 -23.40 -1.93 -3.82
C HIS A 383 -23.96 -1.18 -5.03
N TYR A 384 -25.23 -0.77 -4.95
CA TYR A 384 -25.85 0.15 -5.90
C TYR A 384 -26.71 1.14 -5.11
N LEU A 385 -26.44 2.43 -5.32
CA LEU A 385 -27.09 3.51 -4.58
C LEU A 385 -28.44 3.91 -5.17
N ARG A 386 -28.73 3.53 -6.42
CA ARG A 386 -29.99 3.83 -7.12
C ARG A 386 -30.70 2.54 -7.48
N TYR A 387 -31.90 2.36 -6.95
CA TYR A 387 -32.73 1.18 -7.19
C TYR A 387 -34.21 1.47 -6.94
N SER A 388 -35.09 0.67 -7.53
CA SER A 388 -36.52 0.60 -7.22
C SER A 388 -36.88 -0.79 -6.70
N ILE A 389 -37.67 -0.83 -5.64
CA ILE A 389 -38.24 -2.09 -5.11
C ILE A 389 -39.51 -2.36 -5.92
N LEU A 390 -39.64 -3.57 -6.45
CA LEU A 390 -40.83 -4.00 -7.17
C LEU A 390 -41.92 -4.39 -6.18
N ASP A 391 -43.14 -3.93 -6.42
CA ASP A 391 -44.30 -4.29 -5.61
C ASP A 391 -45.05 -5.51 -6.18
N GLU A 392 -46.03 -6.01 -5.42
CA GLU A 392 -46.83 -7.17 -5.81
C GLU A 392 -47.66 -6.92 -7.09
N SER A 393 -47.90 -5.67 -7.47
CA SER A 393 -48.65 -5.33 -8.70
C SER A 393 -47.81 -5.45 -9.96
N GLU A 394 -46.47 -5.50 -9.82
CA GLU A 394 -45.50 -5.68 -10.90
C GLU A 394 -45.08 -7.15 -11.11
N MET A 395 -45.78 -8.10 -10.47
CA MET A 395 -45.56 -9.54 -10.60
C MET A 395 -46.84 -10.27 -11.04
N ASP A 396 -46.88 -10.76 -12.28
CA ASP A 396 -47.99 -11.56 -12.80
C ASP A 396 -47.67 -13.06 -12.67
N LEU A 397 -48.58 -13.84 -12.08
CA LEU A 397 -48.41 -15.28 -11.86
C LEU A 397 -48.47 -16.10 -13.16
N GLU A 398 -49.12 -15.60 -14.21
CA GLU A 398 -49.24 -16.28 -15.50
C GLU A 398 -48.10 -15.88 -16.46
N TYR A 399 -47.69 -14.60 -16.44
CA TYR A 399 -46.74 -14.02 -17.40
C TYR A 399 -45.36 -13.61 -16.84
N GLY A 400 -45.17 -13.61 -15.52
CA GLY A 400 -43.91 -13.26 -14.85
C GLY A 400 -43.82 -11.79 -14.44
N ILE A 401 -42.60 -11.28 -14.24
CA ILE A 401 -42.35 -9.89 -13.81
C ILE A 401 -42.67 -8.92 -14.95
N THR A 402 -43.59 -7.99 -14.72
CA THR A 402 -44.09 -7.04 -15.73
C THR A 402 -43.30 -5.73 -15.75
N ALA A 403 -42.49 -5.46 -14.73
CA ALA A 403 -41.61 -4.30 -14.68
C ALA A 403 -40.52 -4.33 -15.76
N THR A 404 -40.17 -3.16 -16.29
CA THR A 404 -39.14 -3.02 -17.33
C THR A 404 -37.74 -3.16 -16.73
N TYR A 405 -36.94 -4.06 -17.30
CA TYR A 405 -35.51 -4.22 -16.98
C TYR A 405 -34.76 -4.67 -18.23
N ASP A 406 -33.48 -4.32 -18.34
CA ASP A 406 -32.66 -4.63 -19.52
C ASP A 406 -32.06 -6.04 -19.43
N LYS A 407 -31.74 -6.49 -18.21
CA LYS A 407 -31.19 -7.82 -17.94
C LYS A 407 -31.45 -8.30 -16.52
N VAL A 408 -31.33 -9.60 -16.32
CA VAL A 408 -31.41 -10.23 -14.99
C VAL A 408 -30.00 -10.45 -14.42
N CYS A 409 -29.87 -10.29 -13.11
CA CYS A 409 -28.60 -10.58 -12.44
C CYS A 409 -28.30 -12.08 -12.52
N ALA A 410 -27.26 -12.46 -13.26
CA ALA A 410 -26.85 -13.85 -13.43
C ALA A 410 -26.56 -14.59 -12.12
N ASP A 411 -26.13 -13.87 -11.07
CA ASP A 411 -25.91 -14.46 -9.74
C ASP A 411 -27.23 -14.74 -9.02
N CYS A 412 -28.23 -13.88 -9.22
CA CYS A 412 -29.55 -14.04 -8.62
C CYS A 412 -30.40 -15.05 -9.43
N PHE A 413 -30.18 -15.16 -10.75
CA PHE A 413 -30.93 -16.01 -11.69
C PHE A 413 -29.99 -16.76 -12.65
N PRO A 414 -29.17 -17.71 -12.17
CA PRO A 414 -28.13 -18.38 -12.98
C PRO A 414 -28.67 -19.22 -14.13
N LYS A 415 -29.97 -19.53 -14.15
CA LYS A 415 -30.65 -20.26 -15.23
C LYS A 415 -31.82 -19.46 -15.84
N GLY A 416 -31.84 -18.14 -15.65
CA GLY A 416 -33.00 -17.28 -15.96
C GLY A 416 -34.08 -17.33 -14.87
N ILE A 417 -35.13 -16.52 -15.02
CA ILE A 417 -36.27 -16.47 -14.07
C ILE A 417 -37.14 -17.72 -14.28
N ARG A 418 -37.39 -18.49 -13.22
CA ARG A 418 -38.26 -19.68 -13.25
C ARG A 418 -39.60 -19.38 -12.58
N LYS A 419 -40.66 -20.10 -12.98
CA LYS A 419 -41.99 -20.01 -12.30
C LYS A 419 -41.93 -20.34 -10.80
N SER A 420 -41.00 -21.21 -10.39
CA SER A 420 -40.76 -21.54 -8.97
C SER A 420 -40.15 -20.38 -8.18
N ASP A 421 -39.49 -19.42 -8.84
CA ASP A 421 -38.87 -18.28 -8.15
C ASP A 421 -39.91 -17.21 -7.78
N ILE A 422 -41.10 -17.30 -8.39
CA ILE A 422 -42.23 -16.37 -8.23
C ILE A 422 -43.26 -16.91 -7.21
N GLY A 423 -43.27 -18.22 -6.91
CA GLY A 423 -44.20 -18.84 -5.95
C GLY A 423 -43.52 -19.23 -4.63
N GLY A 424 -44.00 -18.70 -3.50
CA GLY A 424 -43.50 -19.02 -2.16
C GLY A 424 -43.79 -20.45 -1.70
N ASP A 425 -42.85 -21.04 -0.97
CA ASP A 425 -42.81 -22.44 -0.49
C ASP A 425 -44.11 -22.91 0.18
N SER A 426 -44.56 -24.12 -0.17
CA SER A 426 -45.43 -24.96 0.67
C SER A 426 -44.66 -26.21 1.11
N SER A 427 -44.67 -26.41 2.43
CA SER A 427 -43.92 -27.42 3.19
C SER A 427 -44.40 -28.87 2.97
N SER A 428 -43.47 -29.83 2.94
CA SER A 428 -43.77 -31.23 3.29
C SER A 428 -42.69 -31.83 4.17
N VAL A 429 -43.13 -32.40 5.29
CA VAL A 429 -42.37 -32.96 6.41
C VAL A 429 -41.99 -34.42 6.17
N ASP A 430 -40.76 -34.79 6.54
CA ASP A 430 -40.25 -36.16 6.57
C ASP A 430 -40.69 -36.89 7.85
N ALA A 431 -41.11 -38.15 7.72
CA ALA A 431 -41.30 -39.09 8.82
C ALA A 431 -40.42 -40.33 8.59
N SER A 432 -39.49 -40.56 9.51
CA SER A 432 -38.65 -41.75 9.60
C SER A 432 -39.34 -42.85 10.42
N SER A 433 -39.14 -44.11 10.02
CA SER A 433 -39.32 -45.25 10.92
C SER A 433 -38.46 -46.43 10.47
N ASP A 434 -37.53 -46.81 11.37
CA ASP A 434 -36.78 -48.06 11.41
C ASP A 434 -37.68 -49.27 11.71
N SER A 435 -37.37 -50.43 11.11
CA SER A 435 -37.33 -51.72 11.83
C SER A 435 -36.68 -52.83 11.01
N SER A 436 -35.80 -53.53 11.71
CA SER A 436 -35.12 -54.80 11.44
C SER A 436 -36.02 -56.01 11.17
N SER A 437 -35.56 -56.97 10.35
CA SER A 437 -35.29 -58.40 10.70
C SER A 437 -35.41 -59.36 9.50
N ASP A 438 -34.34 -60.13 9.28
CA ASP A 438 -34.25 -61.57 8.98
C ASP A 438 -35.11 -62.29 7.92
N THR A 439 -34.41 -63.21 7.21
CA THR A 439 -34.84 -64.45 6.50
C THR A 439 -35.75 -64.27 5.27
N ASP A 440 -35.54 -64.87 4.10
CA ASP A 440 -34.75 -66.00 3.57
C ASP A 440 -34.30 -65.67 2.13
#